data_AF-A9IT31-F1
#
_entry.id   AF-A9IT31-F1
#
_cell.length_a   1.000
_cell.length_b   1.000
_cell.length_c   1.000
_cell.angle_alpha   90.00
_cell.angle_beta   90.00
_cell.angle_gamma   90.00
#
_symmetry.space_group_name_H-M   'P 1'
#
loop_
_entity.id
_entity.type
_entity.pdbx_description
1 polymer ?
#
loop_
_entity_poly.entity_id
_entity_poly.type
_entity_poly.pdbx_seq_one_letter_code
_entity_poly.pdbx_strand_id
1 'polypeptide(L)'
;MPPGMQADAAAQPAPGESGQTTRPGAHYVRSPENPAGVSGTAAQWFWRGCLTNVLNPKVGVFYVTFLPQFIPAGVSVLGFSLLLAGLHALMGVLWFAVLVAATRPLARWLQRPAVTRGLDGLTGTVFLAFGLKLAMERR
;
A
#
# COMPACT_ATOMS: atom_id res chain seq x y z
N MET A 1 48.91 -38.98 -56.06
CA MET A 1 48.48 -39.40 -57.41
C MET A 1 47.33 -40.40 -57.25
N PRO A 2 46.35 -40.43 -58.17
CA PRO A 2 44.91 -40.07 -58.01
C PRO A 2 44.01 -41.34 -58.13
N PRO A 3 42.70 -41.37 -58.54
CA PRO A 3 41.72 -40.34 -58.94
C PRO A 3 40.21 -40.54 -58.55
N GLY A 4 39.37 -39.55 -58.91
CA GLY A 4 37.91 -39.65 -59.24
C GLY A 4 36.94 -39.36 -58.08
N MET A 5 36.18 -38.26 -57.97
CA MET A 5 35.33 -37.44 -58.87
C MET A 5 34.00 -38.10 -59.31
N GLN A 6 32.90 -37.62 -58.69
CA GLN A 6 31.50 -37.50 -59.19
C GLN A 6 30.69 -38.81 -59.36
N ALA A 7 29.37 -38.89 -59.18
CA ALA A 7 28.27 -38.01 -58.74
C ALA A 7 26.99 -38.89 -58.62
N ASP A 8 26.06 -38.55 -57.72
CA ASP A 8 24.59 -38.76 -57.85
C ASP A 8 23.96 -38.13 -56.59
N ALA A 9 23.30 -36.96 -56.63
CA ALA A 9 22.00 -36.65 -57.21
C ALA A 9 20.82 -37.44 -56.59
N ALA A 10 19.80 -36.66 -56.19
CA ALA A 10 18.44 -37.04 -55.79
C ALA A 10 18.18 -37.32 -54.29
N ALA A 11 17.81 -36.25 -53.57
CA ALA A 11 16.51 -36.17 -52.88
C ALA A 11 16.43 -34.86 -52.06
N GLN A 12 15.76 -33.85 -52.61
CA GLN A 12 15.09 -32.84 -51.78
C GLN A 12 13.75 -33.43 -51.31
N PRO A 13 13.44 -33.39 -50.01
CA PRO A 13 12.08 -33.22 -49.56
C PRO A 13 11.85 -31.76 -49.14
N ALA A 14 10.85 -31.14 -49.76
CA ALA A 14 10.27 -29.88 -49.30
C ALA A 14 9.24 -30.16 -48.17
N PRO A 15 8.55 -29.11 -47.69
CA PRO A 15 8.61 -28.59 -46.33
C PRO A 15 7.65 -29.31 -45.36
N GLY A 16 8.16 -29.70 -44.19
CA GLY A 16 7.38 -30.35 -43.14
C GLY A 16 7.84 -29.91 -41.76
N GLU A 17 7.21 -28.86 -41.27
CA GLU A 17 6.71 -28.74 -39.89
C GLU A 17 7.43 -29.63 -38.85
N SER A 18 8.57 -29.17 -38.33
CA SER A 18 9.17 -29.75 -37.13
C SER A 18 9.18 -28.73 -36.00
N GLY A 19 8.08 -28.72 -35.25
CA GLY A 19 8.12 -28.43 -33.82
C GLY A 19 8.18 -26.95 -33.43
N GLN A 20 7.26 -26.13 -33.95
CA GLN A 20 6.69 -25.08 -33.10
C GLN A 20 5.99 -25.78 -31.93
N THR A 21 6.74 -26.02 -30.86
CA THR A 21 6.18 -26.26 -29.53
C THR A 21 5.63 -24.92 -29.07
N THR A 22 4.45 -24.56 -29.58
CA THR A 22 3.60 -23.51 -29.04
C THR A 22 3.23 -23.95 -27.63
N ARG A 23 4.03 -23.55 -26.63
CA ARG A 23 3.67 -23.70 -25.22
C ARG A 23 2.35 -22.95 -25.00
N PRO A 24 1.22 -23.64 -24.78
CA PRO A 24 -0.03 -22.99 -24.48
C PRO A 24 0.03 -22.55 -23.01
N GLY A 25 -0.31 -21.29 -22.75
CA GLY A 25 -0.69 -20.88 -21.39
C GLY A 25 0.44 -20.40 -20.48
N ALA A 26 1.42 -19.65 -21.01
CA ALA A 26 2.00 -18.59 -20.20
C ALA A 26 0.91 -17.54 -19.96
N HIS A 27 -0.01 -17.83 -19.03
CA HIS A 27 -0.75 -16.80 -18.34
C HIS A 27 0.31 -15.86 -17.78
N TYR A 28 0.50 -14.75 -18.48
CA TYR A 28 1.21 -13.59 -17.98
C TYR A 28 0.40 -13.16 -16.76
N VAL A 29 0.74 -13.73 -15.60
CA VAL A 29 0.35 -13.18 -14.30
C VAL A 29 0.89 -11.78 -14.39
N ARG A 30 -0.02 -10.83 -14.59
CA ARG A 30 0.29 -9.40 -14.57
C ARG A 30 0.94 -9.20 -13.21
N SER A 31 2.28 -9.09 -13.18
CA SER A 31 3.00 -8.57 -12.03
C SER A 31 2.21 -7.36 -11.58
N PRO A 32 1.83 -7.25 -10.29
CA PRO A 32 0.96 -6.18 -9.82
C PRO A 32 1.51 -4.89 -10.41
N GLU A 33 0.72 -4.31 -11.30
CA GLU A 33 1.00 -3.04 -11.93
C GLU A 33 1.45 -2.12 -10.81
N ASN A 34 2.75 -1.79 -10.78
CA ASN A 34 3.25 -0.77 -9.87
C ASN A 34 2.42 0.47 -10.22
N PRO A 35 1.45 0.88 -9.38
CA PRO A 35 0.51 1.90 -9.79
C PRO A 35 1.34 3.14 -10.06
N ALA A 36 1.41 3.47 -11.34
CA ALA A 36 2.16 4.54 -11.98
C ALA A 36 2.93 5.49 -11.04
N GLY A 37 4.26 5.41 -11.11
CA GLY A 37 5.19 6.54 -11.15
C GLY A 37 4.74 7.90 -10.59
N VAL A 38 4.31 7.97 -9.33
CA VAL A 38 4.20 9.27 -8.65
C VAL A 38 5.59 9.66 -8.16
N SER A 39 6.44 10.12 -9.09
CA SER A 39 7.72 10.76 -8.77
C SER A 39 7.45 12.15 -8.18
N GLY A 40 6.91 12.19 -6.96
CA GLY A 40 6.71 13.42 -6.21
C GLY A 40 7.94 13.75 -5.37
N THR A 41 8.32 15.02 -5.30
CA THR A 41 9.35 15.46 -4.34
C THR A 41 8.85 15.24 -2.91
N ALA A 42 9.75 15.10 -1.93
CA ALA A 42 9.38 14.94 -0.52
C ALA A 42 8.43 16.05 -0.04
N ALA A 43 8.62 17.28 -0.54
CA ALA A 43 7.73 18.41 -0.29
C ALA A 43 6.30 18.17 -0.80
N GLN A 44 6.15 17.55 -1.97
CA GLN A 44 4.84 17.27 -2.57
C GLN A 44 4.06 16.23 -1.76
N TRP A 45 4.72 15.20 -1.25
CA TRP A 45 4.13 14.22 -0.33
C TRP A 45 3.79 14.82 1.03
N PHE A 46 4.68 15.65 1.57
CA PHE A 46 4.42 16.39 2.81
C PHE A 46 3.19 17.28 2.68
N TRP A 47 3.12 18.10 1.63
CA TRP A 47 1.96 18.97 1.39
C TRP A 47 0.69 18.17 1.18
N ARG A 48 0.74 17.05 0.47
CA ARG A 48 -0.44 16.19 0.28
C ARG A 48 -0.94 15.61 1.61
N GLY A 49 -0.04 15.17 2.50
CA GLY A 49 -0.39 14.73 3.86
C GLY A 49 -0.92 15.87 4.72
N CYS A 50 -0.25 17.03 4.68
CA CYS A 50 -0.62 18.24 5.42
C CYS A 50 -2.01 18.74 5.00
N LEU A 51 -2.24 18.91 3.69
CA LEU A 51 -3.54 19.31 3.16
C LEU A 51 -4.62 18.29 3.53
N THR A 52 -4.36 16.99 3.41
CA THR A 52 -5.36 15.97 3.79
C THR A 52 -5.72 16.04 5.28
N ASN A 53 -4.75 16.36 6.14
CA ASN A 53 -4.98 16.53 7.57
C ASN A 53 -5.76 17.83 7.87
N VAL A 54 -5.34 18.95 7.28
CA VAL A 54 -5.98 20.27 7.47
C VAL A 54 -7.39 20.31 6.87
N LEU A 55 -7.60 19.72 5.69
CA LEU A 55 -8.91 19.65 5.03
C LEU A 55 -9.83 18.61 5.69
N ASN A 56 -9.39 17.87 6.71
CA ASN A 56 -10.26 16.93 7.38
C ASN A 56 -11.32 17.68 8.20
N PRO A 57 -12.61 17.66 7.79
CA PRO A 57 -13.63 18.50 8.42
C PRO A 57 -13.90 18.12 9.88
N LYS A 58 -13.50 16.91 10.31
CA LYS A 58 -13.68 16.43 11.67
C LYS A 58 -12.94 17.30 12.69
N VAL A 59 -11.74 17.76 12.34
CA VAL A 59 -10.91 18.62 13.19
C VAL A 59 -11.55 20.00 13.32
N GLY A 60 -12.01 20.58 12.21
CA GLY A 60 -12.71 21.86 12.21
C GLY A 60 -14.00 21.82 13.04
N VAL A 61 -14.83 20.79 12.85
CA VAL A 61 -16.07 20.59 13.62
C VAL A 61 -15.77 20.39 15.11
N PHE A 62 -14.75 19.61 15.45
CA PHE A 62 -14.32 19.44 16.84
C PHE A 62 -13.95 20.77 17.48
N TYR A 63 -13.16 21.61 16.82
CA TYR A 63 -12.75 22.89 17.39
C TYR A 63 -13.90 23.88 17.53
N VAL A 64 -14.77 23.99 16.53
CA VAL A 64 -15.94 24.88 16.60
C VAL A 64 -16.90 24.47 17.73
N THR A 65 -17.02 23.17 18.01
CA THR A 65 -17.96 22.65 19.00
C THR A 65 -17.38 22.60 20.42
N PHE A 66 -16.10 22.25 20.59
CA PHE A 66 -15.47 22.05 21.91
C PHE A 66 -14.67 23.25 22.41
N LEU A 67 -14.00 24.04 21.56
CA LEU A 67 -13.15 25.16 22.04
C LEU A 67 -13.88 26.23 22.84
N PRO A 68 -15.05 26.77 22.41
CA PRO A 68 -15.68 27.86 23.15
C PRO A 68 -16.02 27.49 24.59
N GLN A 69 -16.13 26.19 24.89
CA GLN A 69 -16.42 25.67 26.22
C GLN A 69 -15.23 25.78 27.19
N PHE A 70 -14.00 25.89 26.67
CA PHE A 70 -12.77 25.95 27.46
C PHE A 70 -12.20 27.37 27.59
N ILE A 71 -12.90 28.39 27.09
CA ILE A 71 -12.43 29.77 27.07
C ILE A 71 -12.97 30.52 28.29
N PRO A 72 -12.10 31.01 29.19
CA PRO A 72 -12.53 31.84 30.32
C PRO A 72 -13.19 33.13 29.85
N ALA A 73 -14.20 33.61 30.59
CA ALA A 73 -14.81 34.90 30.30
C ALA A 73 -13.77 36.02 30.46
N GLY A 74 -13.58 36.84 29.41
CA GLY A 74 -12.70 38.00 29.43
C GLY A 74 -11.41 37.91 28.60
N VAL A 75 -11.12 36.77 27.96
CA VAL A 75 -9.99 36.62 27.01
C VAL A 75 -10.44 36.54 25.56
N SER A 76 -9.53 36.84 24.63
CA SER A 76 -9.84 36.79 23.19
C SER A 76 -10.11 35.34 22.74
N VAL A 77 -11.36 35.10 22.33
CA VAL A 77 -11.83 33.77 21.89
C VAL A 77 -10.96 33.23 20.75
N LEU A 78 -10.63 34.08 19.78
CA LEU A 78 -9.79 33.70 18.63
C LEU A 78 -8.37 33.33 19.04
N GLY A 79 -7.72 34.14 19.88
CA GLY A 79 -6.33 33.91 20.30
C GLY A 79 -6.17 32.63 21.11
N PHE A 80 -7.07 32.39 22.06
CA PHE A 80 -7.06 31.18 22.87
C PHE A 80 -7.40 29.93 22.04
N SER A 81 -8.33 30.06 21.09
CA SER A 81 -8.68 28.99 20.14
C SER A 81 -7.51 28.60 19.25
N LEU A 82 -6.79 29.59 18.69
CA LEU A 82 -5.59 29.35 17.88
C LEU A 82 -4.46 28.73 18.70
N LEU A 83 -4.28 29.14 19.95
CA LEU A 83 -3.31 28.53 20.87
C LEU A 83 -3.60 27.05 21.10
N LEU A 84 -4.85 26.71 21.45
CA LEU A 84 -5.23 25.33 21.72
C LEU A 84 -5.15 24.46 20.46
N ALA A 85 -5.58 25.00 19.31
CA ALA A 85 -5.43 24.33 18.02
C ALA A 85 -3.96 24.09 17.67
N GLY A 86 -3.08 25.08 17.92
CA GLY A 86 -1.64 24.95 17.71
C GLY A 86 -1.00 23.90 18.61
N LEU A 87 -1.38 23.84 19.90
CA LEU A 87 -0.88 22.84 20.84
C LEU A 87 -1.27 21.42 20.42
N HIS A 88 -2.52 21.23 20.01
CA HIS A 88 -2.99 19.94 19.51
C HIS A 88 -2.30 19.57 18.18
N ALA A 89 -2.12 20.53 17.26
CA ALA A 89 -1.37 20.28 16.03
C ALA A 89 0.07 19.84 16.33
N LEU A 90 0.73 20.47 17.31
CA LEU A 90 2.06 20.07 17.78
C LEU A 90 2.06 18.65 18.34
N MET A 91 1.08 18.29 19.17
CA MET A 91 0.92 16.91 19.66
C MET A 91 0.75 15.92 18.51
N GLY A 92 -0.06 16.27 17.50
CA GLY A 92 -0.25 15.47 16.29
C GLY A 92 1.06 15.27 15.52
N VAL A 93 1.86 16.33 15.34
CA VAL A 93 3.17 16.25 14.69
C VAL A 93 4.13 15.37 15.47
N LEU A 94 4.23 15.55 16.79
CA LEU A 94 5.05 14.69 17.65
C LEU A 94 4.61 13.22 17.55
N TRP A 95 3.31 12.98 17.61
CA TRP A 95 2.74 11.65 17.49
C TRP A 95 3.06 10.99 16.14
N PHE A 96 2.86 11.70 15.03
CA PHE A 96 3.22 11.20 13.72
C PHE A 96 4.72 11.01 13.55
N ALA A 97 5.55 11.89 14.13
CA ALA A 97 7.00 11.72 14.12
C ALA A 97 7.42 10.44 14.85
N VAL A 98 6.81 10.13 16.00
CA VAL A 98 7.00 8.86 16.72
C VAL A 98 6.55 7.68 15.85
N LEU A 99 5.39 7.74 15.20
CA LEU A 99 4.93 6.69 14.29
C LEU A 99 5.91 6.47 13.13
N VAL A 100 6.37 7.54 12.47
CA VAL A 100 7.34 7.47 11.36
C VAL A 100 8.67 6.89 11.84
N ALA A 101 9.15 7.28 13.02
CA ALA A 101 10.35 6.73 13.62
C ALA A 101 10.18 5.23 13.94
N ALA A 102 9.01 4.84 14.46
CA ALA A 102 8.65 3.46 14.76
C ALA A 102 8.49 2.59 13.51
N THR A 103 8.17 3.16 12.34
CA THR A 103 8.02 2.40 11.09
C THR A 103 9.29 1.63 10.71
N ARG A 104 10.50 2.17 10.97
CA ARG A 104 11.75 1.47 10.62
C ARG A 104 11.97 0.17 11.42
N PRO A 105 11.93 0.16 12.76
CA PRO A 105 12.02 -1.07 13.52
C PRO A 105 10.79 -1.96 13.33
N LEU A 106 9.59 -1.37 13.23
CA LEU A 106 8.36 -2.13 13.05
C LEU A 106 8.34 -2.89 11.71
N ALA A 107 8.78 -2.27 10.62
CA ALA A 107 8.90 -2.93 9.33
C ALA A 107 9.87 -4.12 9.38
N ARG A 108 11.01 -3.97 10.07
CA ARG A 108 11.96 -5.08 10.27
C ARG A 108 11.35 -6.21 11.10
N TRP A 109 10.53 -5.88 12.10
CA TRP A 109 9.86 -6.87 12.94
C TRP A 109 8.72 -7.58 12.19
N LEU A 110 7.92 -6.85 11.41
CA LEU A 110 6.82 -7.39 10.59
C LEU A 110 7.31 -8.30 9.45
N GLN A 111 8.54 -8.11 8.97
CA GLN A 111 9.15 -9.00 7.97
C GLN A 111 9.57 -10.36 8.56
N ARG A 112 9.51 -10.55 9.89
CA ARG A 112 9.80 -11.85 10.49
C ARG A 112 8.66 -12.83 10.15
N PRO A 113 8.97 -14.01 9.56
CA PRO A 113 7.95 -14.97 9.14
C PRO A 113 7.00 -15.42 10.27
N ALA A 114 7.49 -15.45 11.51
CA ALA A 114 6.69 -15.80 12.68
C ALA A 114 5.63 -14.73 13.01
N VAL A 115 5.97 -13.45 12.82
CA VAL A 115 5.05 -12.32 13.07
C VAL A 115 3.99 -12.27 11.99
N THR A 116 4.40 -12.39 10.72
CA THR A 116 3.47 -12.43 9.59
C THR A 116 2.49 -13.61 9.74
N ARG A 117 2.99 -14.82 10.03
CA ARG A 117 2.15 -15.99 10.30
C ARG A 117 1.18 -15.79 11.47
N GLY A 118 1.60 -15.11 12.53
CA GLY A 118 0.73 -14.78 13.66
C GLY A 118 -0.39 -13.81 13.27
N LEU A 119 -0.08 -12.76 12.50
CA LEU A 119 -1.06 -11.81 11.99
C LEU A 119 -2.03 -12.45 10.99
N ASP A 120 -1.53 -13.29 10.10
CA ASP A 120 -2.35 -14.04 9.12
C ASP A 120 -3.29 -15.01 9.85
N GLY A 121 -2.77 -15.74 10.84
CA GLY A 121 -3.56 -16.64 11.68
C GLY A 121 -4.63 -15.91 12.48
N LEU A 122 -4.30 -14.78 13.10
CA LEU A 122 -5.25 -13.95 13.83
C LEU A 122 -6.35 -13.41 12.90
N THR A 123 -5.98 -12.86 11.75
CA THR A 123 -6.92 -12.31 10.77
C THR A 123 -7.85 -13.40 10.24
N GLY A 124 -7.30 -14.57 9.88
CA GLY A 124 -8.07 -15.73 9.46
C GLY A 124 -9.03 -16.20 10.55
N THR A 125 -8.59 -16.23 11.81
CA THR A 125 -9.43 -16.60 12.96
C THR A 125 -10.58 -15.62 13.17
N VAL A 126 -10.30 -14.31 13.11
CA VAL A 126 -11.33 -13.27 13.26
C VAL A 126 -12.35 -13.34 12.12
N PHE A 127 -11.90 -13.54 10.88
CA PHE A 127 -12.81 -13.72 9.75
C PHE A 127 -13.63 -15.00 9.82
N LEU A 128 -13.03 -16.10 10.27
CA LEU A 128 -13.76 -17.35 10.47
C LEU A 128 -14.80 -17.20 11.58
N ALA A 129 -14.46 -16.54 12.68
CA ALA A 129 -15.38 -16.23 13.78
C ALA A 129 -16.54 -15.34 13.31
N PHE A 130 -16.25 -14.29 12.52
CA PHE A 130 -17.29 -13.44 11.94
C PHE A 130 -18.16 -14.18 10.94
N GLY A 131 -17.58 -15.01 10.08
CA GLY A 131 -18.32 -15.84 9.12
C GLY A 131 -19.25 -16.83 9.82
N LEU A 132 -18.77 -17.47 10.88
CA LEU A 132 -19.57 -18.39 11.69
C LEU A 132 -20.69 -17.65 12.43
N LYS A 133 -20.38 -16.51 13.06
CA LYS A 133 -21.38 -15.65 13.70
C LYS A 133 -22.46 -15.24 12.70
N LEU A 134 -22.07 -14.78 11.51
CA LEU A 134 -23.00 -14.36 10.46
C LEU A 134 -23.87 -15.53 9.96
N ALA A 135 -23.30 -16.73 9.83
CA ALA A 135 -24.04 -17.93 9.44
C ALA A 135 -25.07 -18.36 10.50
N MET A 136 -24.75 -18.17 11.79
CA MET A 136 -25.67 -18.44 12.90
C MET A 136 -26.75 -17.37 13.04
N GLU A 137 -26.43 -16.11 12.72
CA GLU A 137 -27.33 -14.95 12.83
C GLU A 137 -28.26 -14.81 11.61
N ARG A 138 -27.96 -15.48 10.49
CA ARG A 138 -28.85 -15.63 9.31
C ARG A 138 -29.90 -16.73 9.45
N ARG A 139 -30.19 -17.20 10.66
CA ARG A 139 -31.24 -18.19 10.95
C ARG A 139 -32.35 -17.56 11.76
#